data_AF-A0A2X4TDJ9-F1
#
_entry.id   AF-A0A2X4TDJ9-F1
#
_cell.length_a   1.000
_cell.length_b   1.000
_cell.length_c   1.000
_cell.angle_alpha   90.00
_cell.angle_beta   90.00
_cell.angle_gamma   90.00
#
_symmetry.space_group_name_H-M   'P 1'
#
loop_
_entity.id
_entity.type
_entity.pdbx_description
1 polymer ?
#
loop_
_entity_poly.entity_id
_entity_poly.type
_entity_poly.pdbx_seq_one_letter_code
_entity_poly.pdbx_strand_id
1 'polypeptide(L)'
;MPALPPRISSAAHNELTKLGVRVLTQTMVTSADEGGLHTKEGEYIQADLMVWAAGIKAPDFMREIGAWKTNRINQLVVESTLQTTRDPDIFAMATALPALVRKGLCAASRSGGASDGYLRDE
;
A
#
# COMPACT_ATOMS: atom_id res chain seq x y z
N MET A 1 7.90 10.33 2.38
CA MET A 1 6.43 10.23 2.33
C MET A 1 5.89 11.26 1.35
N PRO A 2 5.30 10.86 0.21
CA PRO A 2 4.96 11.82 -0.86
C PRO A 2 3.81 12.78 -0.52
N ALA A 3 3.00 12.47 0.51
CA ALA A 3 1.87 13.31 0.93
C ALA A 3 2.24 14.41 1.95
N LEU A 4 3.47 14.40 2.49
CA LEU A 4 3.91 15.37 3.49
C LEU A 4 4.82 16.44 2.86
N PRO A 5 4.78 17.70 3.35
CA PRO A 5 5.70 18.73 2.90
C PRO A 5 7.17 18.25 3.01
N PRO A 6 8.05 18.60 2.03
CA PRO A 6 9.42 18.12 2.01
C PRO A 6 10.17 18.34 3.33
N ARG A 7 9.94 19.49 3.98
CA ARG A 7 10.52 19.84 5.29
C ARG A 7 10.31 18.76 6.36
N ILE A 8 9.10 18.20 6.44
CA ILE A 8 8.76 17.19 7.46
C ILE A 8 9.39 15.85 7.11
N SER A 9 9.36 15.45 5.83
CA SER A 9 9.99 14.22 5.39
C SER A 9 11.51 14.23 5.61
N SER A 10 12.18 15.36 5.33
CA SER A 10 13.61 15.52 5.55
C SER A 10 13.98 15.51 7.04
N ALA A 11 13.17 16.15 7.89
CA ALA A 11 13.38 16.10 9.33
C ALA A 11 13.30 14.65 9.87
N ALA A 12 12.28 13.89 9.46
CA ALA A 12 12.14 12.48 9.84
C ALA A 12 13.31 11.62 9.33
N HIS A 13 13.74 11.83 8.08
CA HIS A 13 14.91 11.13 7.53
C HIS A 13 16.16 11.39 8.37
N ASN A 14 16.43 12.67 8.71
CA ASN A 14 17.61 13.03 9.50
C ASN A 14 17.58 12.42 10.90
N GLU A 15 16.43 12.41 11.59
CA GLU A 15 16.31 11.80 12.91
C GLU A 15 16.51 10.28 12.86
N LEU A 16 15.93 9.59 11.88
CA LEU A 16 16.15 8.15 11.69
C LEU A 16 17.64 7.84 11.44
N THR A 17 18.30 8.61 10.58
CA THR A 17 19.73 8.44 10.29
C THR A 17 20.59 8.69 11.54
N LYS A 18 20.26 9.68 12.38
CA LYS A 18 20.96 9.92 13.67
C LYS A 18 20.82 8.75 14.64
N LEU A 19 19.68 8.05 14.61
CA LEU A 19 19.44 6.84 15.39
C LEU A 19 20.15 5.60 14.83
N GLY A 20 20.93 5.76 13.76
CA GLY A 20 21.66 4.66 13.11
C GLY A 20 20.80 3.82 12.14
N VAL A 21 19.60 4.29 11.80
CA VAL A 21 18.72 3.59 10.86
C VAL A 21 19.16 3.85 9.43
N ARG A 22 19.41 2.78 8.66
CA ARG A 22 19.64 2.86 7.21
C ARG A 22 18.32 3.10 6.49
N VAL A 23 18.09 4.33 6.03
CA VAL A 23 16.84 4.70 5.31
C VAL A 23 17.04 4.55 3.81
N LEU A 24 16.42 3.53 3.21
CA LEU A 24 16.41 3.33 1.76
C LEU A 24 15.09 3.84 1.17
N THR A 25 15.18 4.91 0.39
CA THR A 25 14.03 5.45 -0.37
C THR A 25 14.09 5.02 -1.82
N GLN A 26 12.95 4.99 -2.50
CA GLN A 26 12.84 4.54 -3.90
C GLN A 26 13.19 3.05 -4.11
N THR A 27 13.43 2.30 -3.03
CA THR A 27 13.65 0.86 -3.05
C THR A 27 12.32 0.13 -2.98
N MET A 28 11.97 -0.59 -4.05
CA MET A 28 10.75 -1.39 -4.07
C MET A 28 11.08 -2.83 -3.70
N VAL A 29 10.49 -3.32 -2.61
CA VAL A 29 10.58 -4.75 -2.25
C VAL A 29 9.69 -5.55 -3.19
N THR A 30 10.22 -6.62 -3.77
CA THR A 30 9.51 -7.53 -4.70
C THR A 30 9.12 -8.84 -4.04
N SER A 31 9.95 -9.35 -3.13
CA SER A 31 9.66 -10.56 -2.35
C SER A 31 10.39 -10.52 -1.01
N ALA A 32 9.94 -11.38 -0.09
CA ALA A 32 10.61 -11.67 1.17
C ALA A 32 10.79 -13.18 1.29
N ASP A 33 11.90 -13.62 1.85
CA ASP A 33 12.15 -14.99 2.30
C ASP A 33 12.46 -15.00 3.79
N GLU A 34 12.78 -16.17 4.35
CA GLU A 34 13.05 -16.33 5.78
C GLU A 34 14.23 -15.48 6.28
N GLY A 35 15.20 -15.17 5.41
CA GLY A 35 16.41 -14.43 5.77
C GLY A 35 16.38 -12.94 5.45
N GLY A 36 15.43 -12.46 4.64
CA GLY A 36 15.44 -11.07 4.21
C GLY A 36 14.53 -10.67 3.06
N LEU A 37 14.78 -9.47 2.53
CA LEU A 37 13.97 -8.81 1.50
C LEU A 37 14.74 -8.72 0.17
N HIS A 38 14.06 -9.02 -0.93
CA HIS A 38 14.54 -8.80 -2.28
C HIS A 38 14.00 -7.50 -2.82
N THR A 39 14.86 -6.68 -3.41
CA THR A 39 14.47 -5.42 -4.05
C THR A 39 14.34 -5.58 -5.55
N LYS A 40 13.57 -4.70 -6.19
CA LYS A 40 13.41 -4.66 -7.64
C LYS A 40 14.73 -4.40 -8.37
N GLU A 41 15.63 -3.67 -7.72
CA GLU A 41 16.96 -3.36 -8.21
C GLU A 41 17.94 -4.54 -8.05
N GLY A 42 17.51 -5.66 -7.45
CA GLY A 42 18.31 -6.88 -7.28
C GLY A 42 19.18 -6.90 -6.01
N GLU A 43 18.99 -5.94 -5.09
CA GLU A 43 19.65 -5.95 -3.78
C GLU A 43 18.94 -6.95 -2.85
N TYR A 44 19.71 -7.69 -2.07
CA TYR A 44 19.20 -8.51 -0.96
C TYR A 44 19.50 -7.83 0.37
N ILE A 45 18.45 -7.59 1.16
CA ILE A 45 18.53 -6.97 2.48
C ILE A 45 18.28 -8.07 3.52
N GLN A 46 19.35 -8.58 4.11
CA GLN A 46 19.26 -9.54 5.21
C GLN A 46 18.62 -8.89 6.44
N ALA A 47 17.68 -9.60 7.08
CA ALA A 47 17.00 -9.13 8.28
C ALA A 47 16.53 -10.32 9.15
N ASP A 48 16.85 -10.29 10.44
CA ASP A 48 16.36 -11.27 11.41
C ASP A 48 14.90 -11.02 11.81
N LEU A 49 14.43 -9.77 11.65
CA LEU A 49 13.04 -9.37 11.89
C LEU A 49 12.57 -8.42 10.78
N MET A 50 11.50 -8.82 10.10
CA MET A 50 10.87 -8.04 9.04
C MET A 50 9.50 -7.55 9.49
N VAL A 51 9.31 -6.22 9.52
CA VAL A 51 8.02 -5.58 9.77
C VAL A 51 7.59 -4.86 8.50
N TRP A 52 6.38 -5.16 8.00
CA TRP A 52 5.92 -4.65 6.71
C TRP A 52 4.58 -3.93 6.83
N ALA A 53 4.56 -2.63 6.49
CA ALA A 53 3.35 -1.89 6.16
C ALA A 53 3.21 -1.75 4.62
N ALA A 54 2.75 -2.82 3.96
CA ALA A 54 2.64 -2.87 2.49
C ALA A 54 1.48 -2.01 1.98
N GLY A 55 1.58 -1.57 0.72
CA GLY A 55 0.46 -0.97 0.01
C GLY A 55 -0.62 -2.01 -0.28
N ILE A 56 -1.89 -1.64 -0.08
CA ILE A 56 -3.04 -2.52 -0.38
C ILE A 56 -3.37 -2.40 -1.87
N LYS A 57 -3.45 -3.54 -2.57
CA LYS A 57 -3.93 -3.67 -3.95
C LYS A 57 -5.20 -4.51 -3.93
N ALA A 58 -6.25 -4.06 -4.62
CA ALA A 58 -7.46 -4.86 -4.77
C ALA A 58 -7.20 -6.06 -5.72
N PRO A 59 -7.98 -7.15 -5.62
CA PRO A 59 -7.77 -8.35 -6.44
C PRO A 59 -7.74 -8.07 -7.95
N ASP A 60 -6.95 -8.84 -8.69
CA ASP A 60 -6.74 -8.58 -10.13
C ASP A 60 -8.01 -8.75 -10.98
N PHE A 61 -8.87 -9.71 -10.61
CA PHE A 61 -10.15 -9.94 -11.30
C PHE A 61 -11.08 -8.71 -11.28
N MET A 62 -10.88 -7.75 -10.36
CA MET A 62 -11.70 -6.53 -10.30
C MET A 62 -11.64 -5.71 -11.59
N ARG A 63 -10.57 -5.87 -12.39
CA ARG A 63 -10.46 -5.26 -13.73
C ARG A 63 -11.41 -5.87 -14.76
N GLU A 64 -11.84 -7.11 -14.51
CA GLU A 64 -12.53 -7.97 -15.46
C GLU A 64 -14.01 -8.17 -15.10
N ILE A 65 -14.40 -7.84 -13.87
CA ILE A 65 -15.82 -7.87 -13.50
C ILE A 65 -16.53 -6.70 -14.18
N GLY A 66 -17.31 -7.06 -15.20
CA GLY A 66 -18.21 -6.16 -15.90
C GLY A 66 -17.51 -5.03 -16.65
N ALA A 67 -18.29 -4.06 -17.12
CA ALA A 67 -17.77 -2.87 -17.79
C ALA A 67 -17.30 -1.81 -16.76
N TRP A 68 -16.79 -2.18 -15.59
CA TRP A 68 -16.51 -1.19 -14.53
C TRP A 68 -15.14 -0.54 -14.70
N LYS A 69 -15.00 0.69 -14.20
CA LYS A 69 -13.74 1.44 -14.26
C LYS A 69 -12.96 1.24 -12.96
N THR A 70 -11.76 0.68 -13.04
CA THR A 70 -10.85 0.55 -11.89
C THR A 70 -9.60 1.43 -12.05
N ASN A 71 -8.94 1.77 -10.93
CA ASN A 71 -7.66 2.47 -10.94
C ASN A 71 -6.46 1.50 -11.09
N ARG A 72 -5.22 2.01 -10.99
CA ARG A 72 -3.99 1.22 -11.15
C ARG A 72 -3.83 0.11 -10.10
N ILE A 73 -4.41 0.28 -8.91
CA ILE A 73 -4.40 -0.71 -7.83
C ILE A 73 -5.73 -1.47 -7.71
N ASN A 74 -6.50 -1.52 -8.82
CA ASN A 74 -7.74 -2.28 -9.01
C ASN A 74 -8.92 -1.82 -8.12
N GLN A 75 -8.86 -0.62 -7.54
CA GLN A 75 -9.99 -0.06 -6.80
C GLN A 75 -11.04 0.50 -7.74
N LEU A 76 -12.32 0.38 -7.38
CA LEU A 76 -13.43 0.90 -8.18
C LEU A 76 -13.43 2.43 -8.18
N VAL A 77 -13.56 3.03 -9.37
CA VAL A 77 -13.78 4.47 -9.49
C VAL A 77 -15.25 4.75 -9.25
N VAL A 78 -15.52 5.60 -8.26
CA VAL A 78 -16.87 5.99 -7.86
C VAL A 78 -17.06 7.50 -7.91
N GLU A 79 -18.31 7.91 -8.02
CA GLU A 79 -18.76 9.28 -7.83
C GLU A 79 -18.73 9.67 -6.34
N SER A 80 -18.90 10.97 -6.06
CA SER A 80 -19.02 11.47 -4.68
C SER A 80 -20.20 10.88 -3.89
N THR A 81 -21.20 10.33 -4.60
CA THR A 81 -22.35 9.60 -4.05
C THR A 81 -22.06 8.12 -3.77
N LEU A 82 -20.81 7.66 -3.96
CA LEU A 82 -20.34 6.27 -3.81
C LEU A 82 -20.87 5.30 -4.88
N GLN A 83 -21.60 5.80 -5.87
CA GLN A 83 -22.06 5.04 -7.03
C GLN A 83 -20.92 4.83 -8.03
N THR A 84 -20.91 3.70 -8.75
CA THR A 84 -19.95 3.52 -9.83
C THR A 84 -20.21 4.47 -10.99
N THR A 85 -19.18 4.82 -11.75
CA THR A 85 -19.32 5.75 -12.89
C THR A 85 -20.09 5.16 -14.08
N ARG A 86 -20.35 3.84 -14.09
CA ARG A 86 -20.98 3.14 -15.22
C ARG A 86 -22.34 2.53 -14.88
N ASP A 87 -22.65 2.37 -13.60
CA ASP A 87 -23.91 1.80 -13.12
C ASP A 87 -24.35 2.52 -11.83
N PRO A 88 -25.48 3.26 -11.87
CA PRO A 88 -25.98 4.03 -10.72
C PRO A 88 -26.57 3.15 -9.60
N ASP A 89 -26.87 1.89 -9.86
CA ASP A 89 -27.42 0.95 -8.87
C ASP A 89 -26.34 0.21 -8.09
N ILE A 90 -25.07 0.32 -8.54
CA ILE A 90 -23.91 -0.28 -7.88
C ILE A 90 -23.21 0.75 -7.02
N PHE A 91 -23.07 0.44 -5.74
CA PHE A 91 -22.38 1.24 -4.74
C PHE A 91 -21.14 0.49 -4.26
N ALA A 92 -20.02 1.20 -4.08
CA ALA A 92 -18.83 0.64 -3.46
C ALA A 92 -18.54 1.36 -2.13
N MET A 93 -18.21 0.60 -1.09
CA MET A 93 -17.89 1.10 0.25
C MET A 93 -16.70 0.31 0.82
N ALA A 94 -15.95 0.93 1.74
CA ALA A 94 -14.74 0.38 2.38
C ALA A 94 -13.48 0.29 1.48
N THR A 95 -12.50 -0.54 1.87
CA THR A 95 -11.09 -0.56 1.40
C THR A 95 -10.88 -0.75 -0.11
N ALA A 96 -11.93 -1.09 -0.84
CA ALA A 96 -11.93 -1.19 -2.30
C ALA A 96 -12.17 0.16 -3.01
N LEU A 97 -12.38 1.25 -2.27
CA LEU A 97 -12.48 2.61 -2.79
C LEU A 97 -11.11 3.32 -2.82
N PRO A 98 -10.82 4.15 -3.85
CA PRO A 98 -9.79 5.15 -3.72
C PRO A 98 -10.12 6.06 -2.54
N ALA A 99 -9.12 6.40 -1.72
CA ALA A 99 -9.34 7.31 -0.60
C ALA A 99 -10.02 8.58 -1.12
N LEU A 100 -11.24 8.86 -0.63
CA LEU A 100 -11.97 10.06 -0.96
C LEU A 100 -11.30 11.23 -0.23
N VAL A 101 -10.16 11.70 -0.76
CA VAL A 101 -9.44 12.83 -0.19
C VAL A 101 -10.19 14.09 -0.59
N ARG A 102 -11.20 14.47 0.19
CA ARG A 102 -11.58 15.88 0.28
C ARG A 102 -10.32 16.63 0.76
N LYS A 103 -9.89 17.63 -0.01
CA LYS A 103 -8.79 18.55 0.36
C LYS A 103 -8.94 18.93 1.85
N GLY A 104 -8.07 18.39 2.70
CA GLY A 104 -7.99 18.78 4.12
C GLY A 104 -8.19 17.71 5.21
N LEU A 105 -8.41 16.43 4.91
CA LEU A 105 -8.55 15.41 5.97
C LEU A 105 -7.55 14.25 5.82
N CYS A 106 -6.67 14.09 6.82
CA CYS A 106 -5.66 13.03 6.92
C CYS A 106 -6.31 11.63 6.98
N ALA A 107 -5.88 10.72 6.10
CA ALA A 107 -6.24 9.30 6.18
C ALA A 107 -5.33 8.56 7.19
N ALA A 108 -5.98 7.78 8.05
CA ALA A 108 -5.40 7.07 9.19
C ALA A 108 -4.30 6.06 8.81
N SER A 109 -3.22 6.05 9.61
CA SER A 109 -2.24 4.97 9.68
C SER A 109 -2.90 3.71 10.25
N ARG A 110 -2.73 2.56 9.59
CA ARG A 110 -2.99 1.24 10.17
C ARG A 110 -1.75 0.39 10.05
N SER A 111 -1.14 0.09 11.20
CA SER A 111 -0.15 -0.96 11.40
C SER A 111 -0.87 -2.30 11.40
N GLY A 112 -0.69 -3.10 10.36
CA GLY A 112 -1.06 -4.52 10.37
C GLY A 112 0.15 -5.34 10.81
N GLY A 113 0.10 -5.91 12.02
CA GLY A 113 1.03 -6.95 12.43
C GLY A 113 0.75 -8.23 11.64
N ALA A 114 1.80 -8.87 11.15
CA ALA A 114 1.71 -10.19 10.54
C ALA A 114 1.54 -11.26 11.64
N SER A 115 0.64 -12.22 11.41
CA SER A 115 0.65 -13.52 12.06
C SER A 115 0.22 -14.58 11.06
N ASP A 116 1.23 -15.23 10.49
CA ASP A 116 1.43 -16.68 10.35
C ASP A 116 0.44 -17.59 9.58
N GLY A 117 1.05 -18.45 8.74
CA GLY A 117 0.70 -19.87 8.64
C GLY A 117 -0.38 -20.33 7.66
N TYR A 118 0.00 -20.66 6.40
CA TYR A 118 -0.60 -21.80 5.70
C TYR A 118 0.38 -22.46 4.72
N LEU A 119 1.24 -23.33 5.26
CA LEU A 119 1.67 -24.56 4.59
C LEU A 119 0.79 -25.69 5.13
N ARG A 120 0.02 -26.35 4.27
CA ARG A 120 -0.18 -27.80 4.30
C ARG A 120 -0.37 -28.31 2.88
N ASP A 121 0.47 -29.28 2.56
CA ASP A 121 0.42 -30.18 1.42
C ASP A 121 -0.96 -30.84 1.28
N GLU A 122 -1.42 -31.04 0.04
CA GLU A 122 -1.48 -32.35 -0.64
C GLU A 122 -1.37 -32.14 -2.16
#